data_AF-A0A2U1CPU2-F1
#
_entry.id   AF-A0A2U1CPU2-F1
#
_cell.length_a   1.000
_cell.length_b   1.000
_cell.length_c   1.000
_cell.angle_alpha   90.00
_cell.angle_beta   90.00
_cell.angle_gamma   90.00
#
_symmetry.space_group_name_H-M   'P 1'
#
loop_
_entity.id
_entity.type
_entity.pdbx_description
1 polymer ?
#
loop_
_entity_poly.entity_id
_entity_poly.type
_entity_poly.pdbx_seq_one_letter_code
_entity_poly.pdbx_strand_id
1 'polypeptide(L)'
;MRKTNMADRHEPRSTELDKRIQRLWSTAGKNMWHGMSCRCCGGGMFTMNSSVLELDLLDYLADKYQNEGLAPLSAAINDYTCGQPRGLPAWLLSLEREGTLSDLLLDRLKNDVADLLENMQSGSRF
;
A
#
# COMPACT_ATOMS: atom_id res chain seq x y z
N MET A 1 -1.02 -49.76 0.69
CA MET A 1 -1.54 -48.45 0.23
C MET A 1 -1.93 -47.60 1.45
N ARG A 2 -1.13 -46.60 1.81
CA ARG A 2 -1.53 -45.53 2.75
C ARG A 2 -1.19 -44.20 2.10
N LYS A 3 -2.23 -43.48 1.66
CA LYS A 3 -2.17 -42.07 1.28
C LYS A 3 -2.12 -41.26 2.58
N THR A 4 -1.05 -40.52 2.83
CA THR A 4 -1.02 -39.50 3.87
C THR A 4 -0.54 -38.20 3.26
N ASN A 5 -1.50 -37.26 3.23
CA ASN A 5 -1.41 -35.84 2.98
C ASN A 5 -0.06 -35.23 3.38
N MET A 6 0.68 -34.72 2.40
CA MET A 6 1.52 -33.56 2.63
C MET A 6 0.64 -32.34 2.39
N ALA A 7 0.03 -31.86 3.47
CA ALA A 7 -0.45 -30.50 3.54
C ALA A 7 0.78 -29.61 3.32
N ASP A 8 0.88 -29.06 2.11
CA ASP A 8 1.71 -27.90 1.81
C ASP A 8 1.17 -26.77 2.69
N ARG A 9 1.72 -26.68 3.90
CA ARG A 9 1.51 -25.54 4.77
C ARG A 9 2.26 -24.41 4.07
N HIS A 10 1.54 -23.66 3.23
CA HIS A 10 1.86 -22.27 2.97
C HIS A 10 1.88 -21.57 4.33
N GLU A 11 3.02 -21.62 5.02
CA GLU A 11 3.35 -20.67 6.06
C GLU A 11 3.14 -19.28 5.45
N PRO A 12 2.42 -18.37 6.12
CA PRO A 12 2.31 -17.01 5.64
C PRO A 12 3.72 -16.44 5.73
N ARG A 13 4.43 -16.45 4.60
CA ARG A 13 5.60 -15.62 4.43
C ARG A 13 5.05 -14.20 4.46
N SER A 14 4.88 -13.65 5.65
CA SER A 14 5.01 -12.22 5.83
C SER A 14 6.42 -11.90 5.36
N THR A 15 6.51 -11.57 4.07
CA THR A 15 7.75 -11.34 3.37
C THR A 15 8.47 -10.20 4.08
N GLU A 16 9.80 -10.16 4.01
CA GLU A 16 10.54 -9.00 4.56
C GLU A 16 10.02 -7.67 3.99
N LEU A 17 9.41 -7.71 2.80
CA LEU A 17 8.70 -6.61 2.16
C LEU A 17 7.44 -6.18 2.95
N ASP A 18 6.61 -7.10 3.44
CA ASP A 18 5.43 -6.75 4.26
C ASP A 18 5.83 -6.05 5.56
N LYS A 19 6.88 -6.55 6.23
CA LYS A 19 7.45 -5.90 7.43
C LYS A 19 8.05 -4.53 7.09
N ARG A 20 8.66 -4.37 5.92
CA ARG A 20 9.18 -3.08 5.44
C ARG A 20 8.05 -2.09 5.22
N ILE A 21 7.01 -2.46 4.47
CA ILE A 21 5.82 -1.64 4.21
C ILE A 21 5.15 -1.23 5.53
N GLN A 22 4.93 -2.18 6.45
CA GLN A 22 4.34 -1.88 7.76
C GLN A 22 5.14 -0.84 8.54
N ARG A 23 6.48 -0.94 8.55
CA ARG A 23 7.37 0.03 9.21
C ARG A 23 7.33 1.39 8.54
N LEU A 24 7.41 1.43 7.22
CA LEU A 24 7.36 2.67 6.44
C LEU A 24 6.00 3.37 6.63
N TRP A 25 4.89 2.65 6.53
CA TRP A 25 3.54 3.17 6.76
C TRP A 25 3.36 3.73 8.17
N SER A 26 3.81 2.99 9.18
CA SER A 26 3.76 3.43 10.59
C SER A 26 4.61 4.67 10.85
N THR A 27 5.62 4.92 10.02
CA THR A 27 6.53 6.07 10.11
C THR A 27 5.99 7.27 9.34
N ALA A 28 5.37 7.06 8.17
CA ALA A 28 4.69 8.11 7.41
C ALA A 28 3.62 8.81 8.26
N GLY A 29 2.79 8.03 8.97
CA GLY A 29 1.78 8.58 9.89
C GLY A 29 2.35 9.32 11.12
N LYS A 30 3.64 9.15 11.46
CA LYS A 30 4.32 9.82 12.58
C LYS A 30 5.16 11.03 12.16
N ASN A 31 5.78 10.97 10.98
CA ASN A 31 6.69 12.01 10.50
C ASN A 31 5.97 13.10 9.67
N MET A 32 4.80 12.82 9.10
CA MET A 32 3.98 13.83 8.41
C MET A 32 3.25 14.81 9.36
N TRP A 33 3.55 14.73 10.67
CA TRP A 33 3.09 15.70 11.67
C TRP A 33 3.74 17.08 11.53
N HIS A 34 4.77 17.22 10.71
CA HIS A 34 5.50 18.46 10.54
C HIS A 34 5.54 18.90 9.08
N GLY A 35 4.56 19.73 8.70
CA GLY A 35 4.81 20.77 7.71
C GLY A 35 4.23 20.55 6.31
N MET A 36 2.92 20.65 6.16
CA MET A 36 2.33 21.38 5.03
C MET A 36 1.04 22.07 5.49
N SER A 37 1.20 23.16 6.25
CA SER A 37 0.14 24.17 6.32
C SER A 37 0.11 24.90 4.98
N CYS A 38 -0.59 24.35 3.99
CA CYS A 38 -0.88 25.09 2.77
C CYS A 38 -1.68 26.35 3.16
N ARG A 39 -1.07 27.52 2.93
CA ARG A 39 -1.58 28.85 3.29
C ARG A 39 -2.91 29.23 2.62
N CYS A 40 -3.45 28.37 1.75
CA CYS A 40 -4.69 28.57 1.02
C CYS A 40 -5.95 28.16 1.80
N CYS A 41 -5.83 27.36 2.86
CA CYS A 41 -6.98 26.93 3.67
C CYS A 41 -6.70 27.32 5.13
N GLY A 42 -7.32 28.42 5.58
CA GLY A 42 -7.25 29.02 6.92
C GLY A 42 -6.66 28.14 8.02
N GLY A 43 -5.57 28.62 8.62
CA GLY A 43 -4.74 27.90 9.59
C GLY A 43 -5.50 27.07 10.61
N GLY A 44 -5.50 25.76 10.38
CA GLY A 44 -5.73 24.72 11.38
C GLY A 44 -4.51 23.79 11.37
N MET A 45 -4.20 23.17 12.51
CA MET A 45 -3.29 22.03 12.54
C MET A 45 -3.97 20.89 11.77
N PHE A 46 -3.77 20.83 10.45
CA PHE A 46 -4.26 19.72 9.65
C PHE A 46 -3.34 18.53 9.94
N THR A 47 -3.79 17.65 10.83
CA THR A 47 -3.29 16.29 10.86
C THR A 47 -3.54 15.71 9.47
N MET A 48 -2.47 15.48 8.69
CA MET A 48 -2.59 14.77 7.44
C MET A 48 -3.14 13.38 7.79
N ASN A 49 -4.44 13.18 7.51
CA ASN A 49 -5.13 11.95 7.87
C ASN A 49 -4.48 10.81 7.07
N SER A 50 -4.08 9.74 7.74
CA SER A 50 -3.48 8.56 7.09
C SER A 50 -4.36 8.02 5.96
N SER A 51 -5.68 8.18 6.05
CA SER A 51 -6.60 7.83 4.98
C SER A 51 -6.48 8.69 3.73
N VAL A 52 -6.15 9.98 3.87
CA VAL A 52 -5.93 10.87 2.70
C VAL A 52 -4.62 10.48 2.01
N LEU A 53 -3.55 10.29 2.78
CA LEU A 53 -2.27 9.82 2.24
C LEU A 53 -2.41 8.47 1.52
N GLU A 54 -3.20 7.56 2.10
CA GLU A 54 -3.47 6.26 1.52
C GLU A 54 -4.16 6.39 0.16
N LEU A 55 -5.22 7.20 0.09
CA LEU A 55 -5.95 7.42 -1.16
C LEU A 55 -5.08 8.11 -2.21
N ASP A 56 -4.31 9.14 -1.84
CA ASP A 56 -3.41 9.84 -2.76
C ASP A 56 -2.34 8.90 -3.33
N LEU A 57 -1.74 8.05 -2.48
CA LEU A 57 -0.76 7.06 -2.90
C LEU A 57 -1.38 6.06 -3.88
N LEU A 58 -2.57 5.56 -3.57
CA LEU A 58 -3.25 4.56 -4.38
C LEU A 58 -3.74 5.15 -5.71
N ASP A 59 -4.26 6.38 -5.71
CA ASP A 59 -4.69 7.08 -6.93
C ASP A 59 -3.52 7.30 -7.89
N TYR A 60 -2.36 7.74 -7.36
CA TYR A 60 -1.13 7.84 -8.15
C TYR A 60 -0.73 6.50 -8.78
N LEU A 61 -0.78 5.40 -8.02
CA LEU A 61 -0.47 4.07 -8.54
C LEU A 61 -1.51 3.59 -9.56
N ALA A 62 -2.79 3.89 -9.37
CA ALA A 62 -3.84 3.54 -10.30
C ALA A 62 -3.62 4.22 -11.66
N ASP A 63 -3.28 5.50 -11.69
CA ASP A 63 -2.96 6.22 -12.92
C ASP A 63 -1.69 5.68 -13.58
N LYS A 64 -0.62 5.44 -12.80
CA LYS A 64 0.62 4.78 -13.28
C LYS A 64 0.29 3.46 -13.97
N TYR A 65 -0.48 2.59 -13.33
CA TYR A 65 -0.82 1.27 -13.87
C TYR A 65 -1.75 1.32 -15.08
N GLN A 66 -2.65 2.30 -15.15
CA GLN A 66 -3.45 2.55 -16.36
C GLN A 66 -2.54 2.90 -17.54
N ASN A 67 -1.58 3.80 -17.33
CA ASN A 67 -0.62 4.20 -18.36
C ASN A 67 0.34 3.08 -18.78
N GLU A 68 0.69 2.17 -17.87
CA GLU A 68 1.52 0.99 -18.14
C GLU A 68 0.75 -0.21 -18.74
N GLY A 69 -0.58 -0.12 -18.85
CA GLY A 69 -1.44 -1.22 -19.33
C GLY A 69 -1.63 -2.36 -18.33
N LEU A 70 -1.34 -2.13 -17.04
CA LEU A 70 -1.48 -3.10 -15.96
C LEU A 70 -2.91 -3.07 -15.37
N ALA A 71 -3.90 -3.39 -16.21
CA ALA A 71 -5.32 -3.33 -15.86
C ALA A 71 -5.73 -4.09 -14.58
N PRO A 72 -5.17 -5.28 -14.26
CA PRO A 72 -5.52 -5.96 -13.01
C PRO A 72 -5.10 -5.18 -11.76
N LEU A 73 -3.98 -4.44 -11.81
CA LEU A 73 -3.52 -3.64 -10.68
C LEU A 73 -4.35 -2.38 -10.49
N SER A 74 -4.66 -1.66 -11.58
CA SER A 74 -5.53 -0.49 -11.49
C SER A 74 -6.96 -0.86 -11.05
N ALA A 75 -7.49 -2.00 -11.52
CA ALA A 75 -8.79 -2.51 -11.08
C ALA A 75 -8.79 -2.84 -9.57
N ALA A 76 -7.78 -3.56 -9.07
CA ALA A 76 -7.69 -3.88 -7.65
C ALA A 76 -7.62 -2.63 -6.75
N ILE A 77 -6.95 -1.57 -7.23
CA ILE A 77 -6.92 -0.29 -6.52
C ILE A 77 -8.29 0.40 -6.57
N ASN A 78 -8.92 0.47 -7.74
CA ASN A 78 -10.25 1.09 -7.87
C ASN A 78 -11.30 0.40 -7.00
N ASP A 79 -11.25 -0.93 -6.91
CA ASP A 79 -12.15 -1.71 -6.03
C ASP A 79 -11.93 -1.37 -4.55
N TYR A 80 -10.66 -1.14 -4.15
CA TYR A 80 -10.35 -0.70 -2.80
C TYR A 80 -10.87 0.71 -2.51
N THR A 81 -10.66 1.65 -3.42
CA THR A 81 -11.06 3.06 -3.24
C THR A 81 -12.58 3.25 -3.31
N CYS A 82 -13.30 2.43 -4.07
CA CYS A 82 -14.76 2.40 -4.08
C CYS A 82 -15.38 1.69 -2.85
N GLY A 83 -14.58 0.86 -2.18
CA GLY A 83 -14.98 0.10 -1.00
C GLY A 83 -14.82 0.84 0.31
N GLN A 84 -14.87 0.10 1.42
CA GLN A 84 -14.52 0.61 2.74
C GLN A 84 -13.02 0.43 2.97
N PRO A 85 -12.23 1.51 3.12
CA PRO A 85 -10.80 1.42 3.38
C PRO A 85 -10.52 0.63 4.65
N ARG A 86 -9.58 -0.32 4.59
CA ARG A 86 -9.19 -1.17 5.74
C ARG A 86 -7.80 -0.81 6.28
N GLY A 87 -7.13 0.16 5.66
CA GLY A 87 -5.73 0.50 5.89
C GLY A 87 -4.81 -0.24 4.92
N LEU A 88 -3.85 0.49 4.34
CA LEU A 88 -2.95 0.01 3.29
C LEU A 88 -2.27 -1.35 3.60
N PRO A 89 -1.64 -1.56 4.77
CA PRO A 89 -1.01 -2.85 5.05
C PRO A 89 -2.01 -4.00 5.19
N ALA A 90 -3.17 -3.74 5.81
CA ALA A 90 -4.21 -4.74 5.98
C ALA A 90 -4.83 -5.14 4.63
N TRP A 91 -4.98 -4.19 3.72
CA TRP A 91 -5.43 -4.44 2.37
C TRP A 91 -4.44 -5.30 1.56
N LEU A 92 -3.15 -4.96 1.57
CA LEU A 92 -2.13 -5.76 0.87
C LEU A 92 -2.09 -7.22 1.36
N LEU A 93 -2.23 -7.44 2.68
CA LEU A 93 -2.33 -8.78 3.26
C LEU A 93 -3.62 -9.50 2.85
N SER A 94 -4.73 -8.77 2.68
CA SER A 94 -5.97 -9.39 2.18
C SER A 94 -5.86 -9.84 0.74
N LEU A 95 -5.21 -9.05 -0.14
CA LEU A 95 -4.99 -9.43 -1.54
C LEU A 95 -4.16 -10.72 -1.67
N GLU A 96 -3.14 -10.86 -0.83
CA GLU A 96 -2.31 -12.07 -0.76
C GLU A 96 -3.13 -13.28 -0.32
N ARG A 97 -3.89 -13.14 0.77
CA ARG A 97 -4.69 -14.23 1.34
C ARG A 97 -5.82 -14.67 0.41
N GLU A 98 -6.40 -13.72 -0.32
CA GLU A 98 -7.55 -13.95 -1.21
C GLU A 98 -7.11 -14.38 -2.62
N GLY A 99 -5.81 -14.26 -2.94
CA GLY A 99 -5.29 -14.61 -4.27
C GLY A 99 -5.90 -13.75 -5.39
N THR A 100 -6.29 -12.52 -5.07
CA THR A 100 -6.97 -11.60 -6.01
C THR A 100 -6.06 -11.21 -7.18
N LEU A 101 -4.76 -11.14 -6.93
CA LEU A 101 -3.72 -10.85 -7.91
C LEU A 101 -2.79 -12.06 -8.04
N SER A 102 -2.17 -12.23 -9.21
CA SER A 102 -1.06 -13.17 -9.34
C SER A 102 0.13 -12.72 -8.50
N ASP A 103 0.93 -13.66 -8.02
CA ASP A 103 2.08 -13.38 -7.15
C ASP A 103 3.02 -12.31 -7.74
N LEU A 104 3.28 -12.37 -9.06
CA LEU A 104 4.12 -11.38 -9.75
C LEU A 104 3.55 -9.96 -9.71
N LEU A 105 2.22 -9.81 -9.84
CA LEU A 105 1.55 -8.52 -9.80
C LEU A 105 1.46 -8.00 -8.37
N LEU A 106 1.19 -8.88 -7.41
CA LEU A 106 1.19 -8.54 -5.99
C LEU A 106 2.58 -8.09 -5.52
N ASP A 107 3.65 -8.79 -5.93
CA ASP A 107 5.02 -8.39 -5.63
C ASP A 107 5.35 -7.03 -6.25
N ARG A 108 4.95 -6.79 -7.50
CA ARG A 108 5.14 -5.47 -8.12
C ARG A 108 4.42 -4.37 -7.35
N LEU A 109 3.15 -4.58 -6.99
CA LEU A 109 2.38 -3.64 -6.20
C LEU A 109 3.04 -3.35 -4.84
N LYS A 110 3.45 -4.39 -4.11
CA LYS A 110 4.11 -4.25 -2.81
C LYS A 110 5.44 -3.47 -2.93
N ASN A 111 6.24 -3.73 -3.97
CA ASN A 111 7.48 -2.99 -4.21
C ASN A 111 7.21 -1.52 -4.56
N ASP A 112 6.29 -1.24 -5.48
CA ASP A 112 5.93 0.12 -5.87
C ASP A 112 5.40 0.94 -4.67
N VAL A 113 4.60 0.31 -3.79
CA VAL A 113 4.17 0.91 -2.52
C VAL A 113 5.34 1.19 -1.59
N ALA A 114 6.25 0.23 -1.39
CA ALA A 114 7.40 0.40 -0.52
C ALA A 114 8.31 1.54 -1.02
N ASP A 115 8.56 1.61 -2.33
CA ASP A 115 9.40 2.61 -2.95
C ASP A 115 8.77 4.02 -2.84
N LEU A 116 7.46 4.15 -3.05
CA LEU A 116 6.76 5.42 -2.83
C LEU A 116 6.84 5.87 -1.37
N LEU A 117 6.59 4.96 -0.42
CA LEU A 117 6.67 5.28 1.00
C LEU A 117 8.10 5.67 1.43
N GLU A 118 9.12 5.05 0.85
CA GLU A 118 10.52 5.39 1.09
C GLU A 118 10.91 6.74 0.47
N ASN A 119 10.43 7.02 -0.75
CA ASN A 119 10.65 8.30 -1.42
C ASN A 119 10.01 9.46 -0.65
N MET A 120 8.80 9.28 -0.13
CA MET A 120 8.13 10.29 0.69
C MET A 120 8.87 10.57 2.01
N GLN A 121 9.50 9.56 2.61
CA GLN A 121 10.29 9.72 3.84
C GLN A 121 11.69 10.29 3.58
N SER A 122 12.28 9.96 2.43
CA SER A 122 13.58 10.49 2.00
C SER A 122 13.48 11.91 1.44
N GLY A 123 12.26 12.35 1.10
CA GLY A 123 11.90 13.67 0.56
C GLY A 123 12.03 14.86 1.53
N SER A 124 12.69 14.70 2.68
CA SER A 124 13.09 15.82 3.57
C SER A 124 14.39 16.51 3.11
N ARG A 125 14.69 16.48 1.80
CA ARG A 125 15.86 17.12 1.18
C ARG A 125 15.51 17.69 -0.20
N PHE A 126 14.64 18.69 -0.23
CA PHE A 126 14.66 19.73 -1.25
C PHE A 126 14.44 21.08 -0.58
#